data_AF-A0A932D4K2-F1
#
_entry.id   AF-A0A932D4K2-F1
#
_cell.length_a   1.000
_cell.length_b   1.000
_cell.length_c   1.000
_cell.angle_alpha   90.00
_cell.angle_beta   90.00
_cell.angle_gamma   90.00
#
_symmetry.space_group_name_H-M   'P 1'
#
loop_
_entity.id
_entity.type
_entity.pdbx_description
1 polymer ?
#
loop_
_entity_poly.entity_id
_entity_poly.type
_entity_poly.pdbx_seq_one_letter_code
_entity_poly.pdbx_strand_id
1 'polypeptide(L)'
;MVNSVIAGLEALCSDPRYRSPGAESIRLRDYKRRVKDLDLLENVAFAALMRVNDADKQMTQLVGDIAEEIYYPLVPPVVSCQSQFYFQAYPLYNLLSVPQREVDFLLHLPDLYHELGHFLLTEQNNPVIAPFQKAHEKCIADALTHLQNLQTKPTRGPKADLAVLPVWEFCWVRAWAAEFCCDLFGVCASGPAYGWAHLHLCTKRGGDPFHVDRSPDSTHPSDEARMFVALEALTLLGYASEAAEIEAKWNTLLKLAGYRVNPDYERCFPKQLLRVIAAAGVTGYKEMKCRPSSRTSGLRLHDALNEAWEQFWKTPGNYPAWERKRASQLLTGRKS
;
A
#
# COMPACT_ATOMS: atom_id res chain seq x y z
N MET A 1 -7.89 -21.65 -10.18
CA MET A 1 -7.96 -20.33 -10.84
C MET A 1 -7.88 -20.44 -12.37
N VAL A 2 -6.86 -21.07 -12.96
CA VAL A 2 -6.86 -21.34 -14.43
C VAL A 2 -8.17 -22.01 -14.85
N ASN A 3 -8.57 -23.06 -14.13
CA ASN A 3 -9.85 -23.74 -14.36
C ASN A 3 -11.09 -22.83 -14.20
N SER A 4 -11.05 -21.80 -13.34
CA SER A 4 -12.18 -20.88 -13.19
C SER A 4 -12.25 -19.84 -14.32
N VAL A 5 -11.10 -19.42 -14.86
CA VAL A 5 -11.05 -18.57 -16.06
C VAL A 5 -11.54 -19.36 -17.27
N ILE A 6 -11.03 -20.59 -17.46
CA ILE A 6 -11.46 -21.50 -18.53
C ILE A 6 -12.97 -21.79 -18.43
N ALA A 7 -13.46 -22.22 -17.28
CA ALA A 7 -14.89 -22.47 -17.08
C ALA A 7 -15.74 -21.20 -17.31
N GLY A 8 -15.21 -20.02 -16.96
CA GLY A 8 -15.86 -18.74 -17.25
C GLY A 8 -15.94 -18.43 -18.75
N LEU A 9 -14.88 -18.70 -19.51
CA LEU A 9 -14.88 -18.56 -20.97
C LEU A 9 -15.81 -19.58 -21.63
N GLU A 10 -15.80 -20.83 -21.17
CA GLU A 10 -16.72 -21.87 -21.62
C GLU A 10 -18.17 -21.47 -21.36
N ALA A 11 -18.48 -20.92 -20.17
CA ALA A 11 -19.82 -20.44 -19.83
C ALA A 11 -20.29 -19.31 -20.76
N LEU A 12 -19.41 -18.39 -21.18
CA LEU A 12 -19.76 -17.35 -22.15
C LEU A 12 -20.18 -17.92 -23.51
N CYS A 13 -19.63 -19.10 -23.86
CA CYS A 13 -19.99 -19.81 -25.09
C CYS A 13 -21.23 -20.68 -24.92
N SER A 14 -21.39 -21.37 -23.79
CA SER A 14 -22.38 -22.45 -23.60
C SER A 14 -23.65 -22.04 -22.87
N ASP A 15 -23.60 -21.01 -22.01
CA ASP A 15 -24.74 -20.61 -21.19
C ASP A 15 -25.82 -19.91 -22.03
N PRO A 16 -27.07 -20.41 -22.01
CA PRO A 16 -28.18 -19.81 -22.76
C PRO A 16 -28.42 -18.32 -22.45
N ARG A 17 -28.09 -17.86 -21.24
CA ARG A 17 -28.26 -16.45 -20.82
C ARG A 17 -27.40 -15.49 -21.63
N TYR A 18 -26.23 -15.93 -22.09
CA TYR A 18 -25.33 -15.14 -22.94
C TYR A 18 -25.66 -15.26 -24.44
N ARG A 19 -26.59 -16.15 -24.81
CA ARG A 19 -27.05 -16.36 -26.19
C ARG A 19 -28.38 -15.67 -26.48
N SER A 20 -29.03 -15.08 -25.48
CA SER A 20 -30.26 -14.32 -25.70
C SER A 20 -29.99 -13.01 -26.45
N PRO A 21 -30.91 -12.58 -27.33
CA PRO A 21 -30.84 -11.26 -27.94
C PRO A 21 -30.79 -10.16 -26.87
N GLY A 22 -29.85 -9.22 -26.98
CA GLY A 22 -29.67 -8.12 -26.01
C GLY A 22 -28.62 -8.40 -24.93
N ALA A 23 -28.10 -9.63 -24.81
CA ALA A 23 -27.04 -9.98 -23.86
C ALA A 23 -25.62 -9.67 -24.38
N GLU A 24 -25.46 -9.15 -25.59
CA GLU A 24 -24.17 -9.00 -26.27
C GLU A 24 -23.23 -8.08 -25.49
N SER A 25 -23.75 -6.97 -24.94
CA SER A 25 -22.95 -6.01 -24.18
C SER A 25 -22.44 -6.59 -22.86
N ILE A 26 -23.26 -7.40 -22.18
CA ILE A 26 -22.91 -8.10 -20.94
C ILE A 26 -21.87 -9.19 -21.25
N ARG A 27 -22.12 -10.00 -22.28
CA ARG A 27 -21.19 -11.04 -22.75
C ARG A 27 -19.82 -10.46 -23.11
N LEU A 28 -19.78 -9.34 -23.84
CA LEU A 28 -18.53 -8.67 -24.20
C LEU A 28 -17.78 -8.14 -22.96
N ARG A 29 -18.50 -7.58 -21.99
CA ARG A 29 -17.91 -7.08 -20.73
C ARG A 29 -17.29 -8.21 -19.92
N ASP A 30 -18.01 -9.32 -19.77
CA ASP A 30 -17.53 -10.50 -19.04
C ASP A 30 -16.36 -11.16 -19.78
N TYR A 31 -16.41 -11.27 -21.11
CA TYR A 31 -15.28 -11.71 -21.92
C TYR A 31 -14.04 -10.86 -21.67
N LYS A 32 -14.15 -9.53 -21.76
CA LYS A 32 -13.02 -8.61 -21.49
C LYS A 32 -12.45 -8.77 -20.09
N ARG A 33 -13.31 -9.01 -19.09
CA ARG A 33 -12.86 -9.29 -17.71
C ARG A 33 -12.06 -10.60 -17.65
N ARG A 34 -12.54 -11.66 -18.28
CA ARG A 34 -11.84 -12.96 -18.32
C ARG A 34 -10.51 -12.90 -19.08
N VAL A 35 -10.45 -12.15 -20.18
CA VAL A 35 -9.20 -11.90 -20.90
C VAL A 35 -8.22 -11.16 -19.99
N LYS A 36 -8.66 -10.12 -19.26
CA LYS A 36 -7.81 -9.44 -18.27
C LYS A 36 -7.31 -10.39 -17.17
N ASP A 37 -8.15 -11.30 -16.68
CA ASP A 37 -7.76 -12.31 -15.69
C ASP A 37 -6.68 -13.26 -16.27
N LEU A 38 -6.82 -13.65 -17.56
CA LEU A 38 -5.85 -14.47 -18.27
C LEU A 38 -4.53 -13.73 -18.50
N ASP A 39 -4.58 -12.49 -18.97
CA ASP A 39 -3.41 -11.63 -19.17
C ASP A 39 -2.61 -11.49 -17.87
N LEU A 40 -3.30 -11.31 -16.73
CA LEU A 40 -2.66 -11.25 -15.42
C LEU A 40 -1.99 -12.58 -15.06
N LEU A 41 -2.67 -13.70 -15.31
CA LEU A 41 -2.13 -15.03 -15.00
C LEU A 41 -0.87 -15.34 -15.83
N GLU A 42 -0.90 -15.05 -17.13
CA GLU A 42 0.21 -15.32 -18.05
C GLU A 42 1.39 -14.37 -17.79
N ASN A 43 1.14 -13.06 -17.69
CA ASN A 43 2.21 -12.07 -17.63
C ASN A 43 2.78 -11.85 -16.21
N VAL A 44 2.06 -12.26 -15.17
CA VAL A 44 2.51 -12.08 -13.77
C VAL A 44 2.79 -13.42 -13.10
N ALA A 45 1.76 -14.26 -12.93
CA ALA A 45 1.89 -15.47 -12.13
C ALA A 45 2.78 -16.52 -12.83
N PHE A 46 2.53 -16.81 -14.10
CA PHE A 46 3.33 -17.77 -14.87
C PHE A 46 4.76 -17.25 -15.10
N ALA A 47 4.91 -15.96 -15.41
CA ALA A 47 6.22 -15.32 -15.53
C ALA A 47 7.04 -15.43 -14.24
N ALA A 48 6.43 -15.23 -13.06
CA ALA A 48 7.09 -15.39 -11.77
C ALA A 48 7.63 -16.81 -11.57
N LEU A 49 6.86 -17.82 -11.96
CA LEU A 49 7.24 -19.24 -11.82
C LEU A 49 8.35 -19.66 -12.78
N MET A 50 8.30 -19.18 -14.03
CA MET A 50 9.27 -19.58 -15.06
C MET A 50 10.64 -18.92 -14.89
N ARG A 51 10.71 -17.76 -14.23
CA ARG A 51 11.90 -16.91 -14.17
C ARG A 51 12.63 -16.95 -12.82
N VAL A 52 12.22 -17.85 -11.91
CA VAL A 52 12.77 -17.93 -10.55
C VAL A 52 14.30 -17.91 -10.58
N ASN A 53 14.88 -16.90 -9.95
CA ASN A 53 16.32 -16.71 -9.86
C ASN A 53 16.76 -16.41 -8.41
N ASP A 54 18.04 -16.16 -8.20
CA ASP A 54 18.58 -15.97 -6.85
C ASP A 54 18.11 -14.68 -6.17
N ALA A 55 17.83 -13.61 -6.93
CA ALA A 55 17.25 -12.39 -6.37
C ALA A 55 15.82 -12.64 -5.87
N ASP A 56 15.03 -13.44 -6.60
CA ASP A 56 13.67 -13.82 -6.19
C ASP A 56 13.71 -14.64 -4.87
N LYS A 57 14.64 -15.59 -4.78
CA LYS A 57 14.86 -16.40 -3.55
C LYS A 57 15.30 -15.53 -2.38
N GLN A 58 16.26 -14.64 -2.59
CA GLN A 58 16.76 -13.72 -1.55
C GLN A 58 15.65 -12.80 -1.04
N MET A 59 14.85 -12.22 -1.94
CA MET A 59 13.76 -11.34 -1.53
C MET A 59 12.62 -12.12 -0.87
N THR A 60 12.32 -13.34 -1.33
CA THR A 60 11.36 -14.23 -0.65
C THR A 60 11.83 -14.55 0.76
N GLN A 61 13.12 -14.83 0.95
CA GLN A 61 13.69 -15.03 2.28
C GLN A 61 13.57 -13.77 3.13
N LEU A 62 13.90 -12.60 2.58
CA LEU A 62 13.77 -11.32 3.28
C LEU A 62 12.34 -11.07 3.78
N VAL A 63 11.33 -11.30 2.93
CA VAL A 63 9.92 -11.16 3.32
C VAL A 63 9.52 -12.19 4.37
N GLY A 64 10.04 -13.41 4.29
CA GLY A 64 9.89 -14.42 5.35
C GLY A 64 10.48 -13.97 6.69
N ASP A 65 11.69 -13.40 6.68
CA ASP A 65 12.33 -12.84 7.87
C ASP A 65 11.54 -11.66 8.45
N ILE A 66 11.01 -10.77 7.60
CA ILE A 66 10.11 -9.68 8.02
C ILE A 66 8.88 -10.27 8.71
N ALA A 67 8.25 -11.26 8.09
CA ALA A 67 7.05 -11.90 8.60
C ALA A 67 7.30 -12.56 9.97
N GLU A 68 8.45 -13.22 10.15
CA GLU A 68 8.89 -13.77 11.43
C GLU A 68 9.09 -12.66 12.49
N GLU A 69 9.79 -11.58 12.15
CA GLU A 69 10.11 -10.48 13.07
C GLU A 69 8.85 -9.79 13.63
N ILE A 70 7.86 -9.57 12.77
CA ILE A 70 6.62 -8.84 13.10
C ILE A 70 5.48 -9.74 13.58
N TYR A 71 5.69 -11.07 13.65
CA TYR A 71 4.64 -12.04 13.91
C TYR A 71 3.46 -11.93 12.93
N TYR A 72 3.78 -11.90 11.65
CA TYR A 72 2.80 -11.80 10.58
C TYR A 72 1.82 -12.99 10.61
N PRO A 73 0.50 -12.76 10.54
CA PRO A 73 -0.49 -13.79 10.86
C PRO A 73 -0.84 -14.71 9.68
N LEU A 74 -0.29 -14.47 8.48
CA LEU A 74 -0.53 -15.28 7.28
C LEU A 74 0.77 -15.94 6.80
N VAL A 75 0.64 -16.87 5.86
CA VAL A 75 1.79 -17.37 5.11
C VAL A 75 2.36 -16.21 4.30
N PRO A 76 3.66 -15.87 4.45
CA PRO A 76 4.25 -14.78 3.69
C PRO A 76 4.18 -15.07 2.18
N PRO A 77 4.01 -14.03 1.34
CA PRO A 77 3.99 -14.21 -0.10
C PRO A 77 5.37 -14.60 -0.64
N VAL A 78 5.37 -15.33 -1.75
CA VAL A 78 6.58 -15.49 -2.55
C VAL A 78 6.87 -14.19 -3.28
N VAL A 79 8.15 -13.89 -3.51
CA VAL A 79 8.55 -12.62 -4.14
C VAL A 79 9.17 -12.87 -5.50
N SER A 80 8.77 -12.06 -6.49
CA SER A 80 9.38 -12.02 -7.81
C SER A 80 9.93 -10.63 -8.11
N CYS A 81 11.22 -10.53 -8.42
CA CYS A 81 11.92 -9.29 -8.75
C CYS A 81 11.71 -8.89 -10.21
N GLN A 82 10.46 -8.84 -10.67
CA GLN A 82 10.11 -8.65 -12.09
C GLN A 82 9.28 -7.42 -12.40
N SER A 83 8.88 -6.66 -11.37
CA SER A 83 8.02 -5.50 -11.59
C SER A 83 8.71 -4.49 -12.51
N GLN A 84 7.98 -4.07 -13.55
CA GLN A 84 8.35 -2.92 -14.37
C GLN A 84 7.88 -1.60 -13.74
N PHE A 85 7.05 -1.70 -12.70
CA PHE A 85 6.52 -0.57 -11.94
C PHE A 85 7.18 -0.53 -10.56
N TYR A 86 6.43 -0.17 -9.51
CA TYR A 86 6.88 -0.31 -8.13
C TYR A 86 6.63 -1.70 -7.58
N PHE A 87 6.78 -1.82 -6.26
CA PHE A 87 6.20 -2.89 -5.46
C PHE A 87 4.70 -3.04 -5.78
N GLN A 88 4.26 -4.30 -5.94
CA GLN A 88 2.88 -4.65 -6.24
C GLN A 88 2.52 -5.97 -5.57
N ALA A 89 1.53 -5.95 -4.68
CA ALA A 89 0.91 -7.15 -4.15
C ALA A 89 -0.09 -7.77 -5.13
N TYR A 90 -0.02 -9.09 -5.27
CA TYR A 90 -1.05 -9.90 -5.91
C TYR A 90 -1.56 -10.98 -4.95
N PRO A 91 -2.45 -10.62 -4.00
CA PRO A 91 -2.86 -11.54 -2.95
C PRO A 91 -3.50 -12.84 -3.43
N LEU A 92 -4.22 -12.78 -4.55
CA LEU A 92 -4.86 -13.96 -5.15
C LEU A 92 -3.86 -15.06 -5.55
N TYR A 93 -2.59 -14.69 -5.81
CA TYR A 93 -1.52 -15.64 -6.14
C TYR A 93 -0.53 -15.86 -4.99
N ASN A 94 -0.78 -15.26 -3.82
CA ASN A 94 0.20 -15.12 -2.74
C ASN A 94 1.58 -14.65 -3.25
N LEU A 95 1.58 -13.66 -4.15
CA LEU A 95 2.77 -13.19 -4.87
C LEU A 95 2.97 -11.69 -4.63
N LEU A 96 4.18 -11.30 -4.31
CA LEU A 96 4.63 -9.91 -4.25
C LEU A 96 5.61 -9.68 -5.41
N SER A 97 5.38 -8.67 -6.23
CA SER A 97 6.27 -8.29 -7.32
C SER A 97 7.06 -7.06 -6.94
N VAL A 98 8.39 -7.14 -6.98
CA VAL A 98 9.30 -6.02 -6.67
C VAL A 98 10.09 -5.61 -7.92
N PRO A 99 10.50 -4.32 -8.02
CA PRO A 99 11.41 -3.91 -9.08
C PRO A 99 12.72 -4.69 -9.06
N GLN A 100 13.34 -4.78 -10.23
CA GLN A 100 14.63 -5.47 -10.35
C GLN A 100 15.68 -4.81 -9.47
N ARG A 101 16.47 -5.66 -8.78
CA ARG A 101 17.60 -5.25 -7.91
C ARG A 101 17.23 -4.48 -6.64
N GLU A 102 15.96 -4.38 -6.27
CA GLU A 102 15.58 -3.73 -5.00
C GLU A 102 16.18 -4.40 -3.76
N VAL A 103 16.56 -5.68 -3.86
CA VAL A 103 17.29 -6.41 -2.82
C VAL A 103 18.62 -5.73 -2.43
N ASP A 104 19.19 -4.91 -3.31
CA ASP A 104 20.45 -4.19 -3.09
C ASP A 104 20.27 -2.84 -2.37
N PHE A 105 19.04 -2.31 -2.24
CA PHE A 105 18.75 -0.94 -1.82
C PHE A 105 17.84 -0.89 -0.59
N LEU A 106 18.39 -0.54 0.57
CA LEU A 106 17.68 -0.60 1.86
C LEU A 106 16.60 0.47 2.00
N LEU A 107 16.75 1.63 1.34
CA LEU A 107 15.83 2.76 1.51
C LEU A 107 14.41 2.48 1.01
N HIS A 108 14.21 1.57 0.05
CA HIS A 108 12.88 1.25 -0.50
C HIS A 108 12.21 0.06 0.20
N LEU A 109 12.99 -0.79 0.88
CA LEU A 109 12.47 -2.01 1.51
C LEU A 109 11.38 -1.79 2.58
N PRO A 110 11.24 -0.62 3.24
CA PRO A 110 10.07 -0.36 4.08
C PRO A 110 8.72 -0.49 3.36
N ASP A 111 8.67 -0.32 2.03
CA ASP A 111 7.44 -0.52 1.25
C ASP A 111 7.01 -2.00 1.17
N LEU A 112 7.90 -2.96 1.44
CA LEU A 112 7.51 -4.36 1.59
C LEU A 112 6.47 -4.55 2.70
N TYR A 113 6.57 -3.77 3.78
CA TYR A 113 5.61 -3.83 4.87
C TYR A 113 4.25 -3.33 4.40
N HIS A 114 4.19 -2.23 3.62
CA HIS A 114 2.95 -1.77 3.00
C HIS A 114 2.31 -2.89 2.16
N GLU A 115 3.09 -3.52 1.28
CA GLU A 115 2.56 -4.58 0.40
C GLU A 115 2.00 -5.78 1.18
N LEU A 116 2.60 -6.14 2.32
CA LEU A 116 2.08 -7.20 3.20
C LEU A 116 0.70 -6.86 3.76
N GLY A 117 0.36 -5.57 3.89
CA GLY A 117 -0.97 -5.10 4.28
C GLY A 117 -2.07 -5.55 3.32
N HIS A 118 -1.81 -5.55 2.00
CA HIS A 118 -2.80 -5.92 0.99
C HIS A 118 -3.30 -7.35 1.16
N PHE A 119 -2.41 -8.29 1.49
CA PHE A 119 -2.79 -9.70 1.70
C PHE A 119 -3.75 -9.86 2.88
N LEU A 120 -3.55 -9.09 3.97
CA LEU A 120 -4.43 -9.10 5.14
C LEU A 120 -5.84 -8.61 4.82
N LEU A 121 -5.98 -7.64 3.90
CA LEU A 121 -7.28 -7.08 3.54
C LEU A 121 -8.08 -7.99 2.61
N THR A 122 -7.40 -8.85 1.84
CA THR A 122 -8.05 -9.77 0.89
C THR A 122 -8.34 -11.16 1.44
N GLU A 123 -7.66 -11.57 2.52
CA GLU A 123 -7.83 -12.88 3.12
C GLU A 123 -9.22 -13.03 3.75
N GLN A 124 -9.83 -14.21 3.62
CA GLN A 124 -11.21 -14.44 4.06
C GLN A 124 -11.26 -15.40 5.25
N ASN A 125 -12.19 -15.16 6.17
CA ASN A 125 -12.51 -16.06 7.28
C ASN A 125 -11.36 -16.32 8.28
N ASN A 126 -10.41 -15.41 8.40
CA ASN A 126 -9.34 -15.50 9.41
C ASN A 126 -9.64 -14.58 10.61
N PRO A 127 -9.94 -15.13 11.81
CA PRO A 127 -10.30 -14.32 12.98
C PRO A 127 -9.12 -13.51 13.55
N VAL A 128 -7.87 -13.89 13.26
CA VAL A 128 -6.68 -13.17 13.74
C VAL A 128 -6.56 -11.80 13.08
N ILE A 129 -6.90 -11.71 11.79
CA ILE A 129 -6.80 -10.47 11.01
C ILE A 129 -8.09 -9.64 11.02
N ALA A 130 -9.19 -10.21 11.51
CA ALA A 130 -10.49 -9.56 11.56
C ALA A 130 -10.48 -8.16 12.22
N PRO A 131 -9.71 -7.89 13.30
CA PRO A 131 -9.61 -6.53 13.85
C PRO A 131 -9.10 -5.49 12.85
N PHE A 132 -8.12 -5.86 12.03
CA PHE A 132 -7.55 -4.96 11.03
C PHE A 132 -8.48 -4.78 9.83
N GLN A 133 -9.19 -5.85 9.43
CA GLN A 133 -10.24 -5.75 8.41
C GLN A 133 -11.40 -4.86 8.87
N LYS A 134 -11.78 -4.91 10.16
CA LYS A 134 -12.76 -3.98 10.74
C LYS A 134 -12.27 -2.54 10.74
N ALA A 135 -10.97 -2.30 10.95
CA ALA A 135 -10.40 -0.96 10.82
C ALA A 135 -10.52 -0.43 9.37
N HIS A 136 -10.32 -1.31 8.38
CA HIS A 136 -10.55 -0.99 6.97
C HIS A 136 -12.03 -0.71 6.66
N GLU A 137 -12.96 -1.54 7.12
CA GLU A 137 -14.40 -1.29 7.00
C GLU A 137 -14.82 0.02 7.65
N LYS A 138 -14.27 0.33 8.82
CA LYS A 138 -14.50 1.59 9.51
C LYS A 138 -13.97 2.79 8.72
N CYS A 139 -12.79 2.67 8.11
CA CYS A 139 -12.23 3.69 7.23
C CYS A 139 -13.19 4.03 6.08
N ILE A 140 -13.71 3.00 5.41
CA ILE A 140 -14.72 3.16 4.35
C ILE A 140 -15.99 3.84 4.92
N ALA A 141 -16.53 3.33 6.02
CA ALA A 141 -17.78 3.83 6.60
C ALA A 141 -17.67 5.31 7.03
N ASP A 142 -16.57 5.70 7.66
CA ASP A 142 -16.34 7.08 8.09
C ASP A 142 -16.17 8.02 6.89
N ALA A 143 -15.46 7.58 5.83
CA ALA A 143 -15.30 8.35 4.60
C ALA A 143 -16.63 8.53 3.86
N LEU A 144 -17.43 7.47 3.71
CA LEU A 144 -18.75 7.56 3.09
C LEU A 144 -19.69 8.45 3.89
N THR A 145 -19.68 8.34 5.22
CA THR A 145 -20.46 9.23 6.10
C THR A 145 -20.06 10.69 5.91
N HIS A 146 -18.77 10.97 5.80
CA HIS A 146 -18.26 12.31 5.52
C HIS A 146 -18.74 12.84 4.16
N LEU A 147 -18.64 12.05 3.09
CA LEU A 147 -19.06 12.45 1.74
C LEU A 147 -20.58 12.66 1.66
N GLN A 148 -21.39 11.83 2.30
CA GLN A 148 -22.84 12.02 2.42
C GLN A 148 -23.19 13.31 3.16
N ASN A 149 -22.46 13.63 4.23
CA ASN A 149 -22.63 14.89 4.96
C ASN A 149 -22.27 16.12 4.10
N LEU A 150 -21.39 15.99 3.10
CA LEU A 150 -21.14 17.06 2.14
C LEU A 150 -22.30 17.25 1.15
N GLN A 151 -23.04 16.19 0.81
CA GLN A 151 -24.19 16.26 -0.10
C GLN A 151 -25.40 16.96 0.56
N THR A 152 -25.57 16.81 1.87
CA THR A 152 -26.73 17.33 2.61
C THR A 152 -26.56 18.78 3.11
N LYS A 153 -25.33 19.29 3.15
CA LYS A 153 -25.06 20.66 3.60
C LYS A 153 -25.39 21.67 2.49
N PRO A 154 -26.13 22.76 2.78
CA PRO A 154 -26.36 23.82 1.81
C PRO A 154 -25.03 24.49 1.46
N THR A 155 -24.56 24.30 0.22
CA THR A 155 -23.33 24.92 -0.26
C THR A 155 -23.51 26.43 -0.38
N ARG A 156 -22.84 27.20 0.48
CA ARG A 156 -22.61 28.63 0.26
C ARG A 156 -21.34 28.79 -0.59
N GLY A 157 -21.50 29.10 -1.87
CA GLY A 157 -20.38 29.32 -2.79
C GLY A 157 -20.69 28.89 -4.23
N PRO A 158 -19.74 29.06 -5.17
CA PRO A 158 -19.82 28.43 -6.49
C PRO A 158 -20.12 26.95 -6.26
N LYS A 159 -21.06 26.35 -7.01
CA LYS A 159 -21.40 24.93 -6.88
C LYS A 159 -20.11 24.12 -6.98
N ALA A 160 -19.54 23.75 -5.85
CA ALA A 160 -18.47 22.78 -5.81
C ALA A 160 -19.05 21.56 -6.50
N ASP A 161 -18.35 21.05 -7.52
CA ASP A 161 -18.92 20.05 -8.42
C ASP A 161 -19.30 18.80 -7.61
N LEU A 162 -20.56 18.72 -7.18
CA LEU A 162 -21.06 17.62 -6.37
C LEU A 162 -21.08 16.32 -7.18
N ALA A 163 -20.96 16.39 -8.51
CA ALA A 163 -20.85 15.23 -9.37
C ALA A 163 -19.53 14.46 -9.17
N VAL A 164 -18.54 15.05 -8.51
CA VAL A 164 -17.29 14.34 -8.14
C VAL A 164 -17.47 13.42 -6.94
N LEU A 165 -18.45 13.67 -6.07
CA LEU A 165 -18.61 12.92 -4.82
C LEU A 165 -18.86 11.42 -5.05
N PRO A 166 -19.74 11.00 -5.98
CA PRO A 166 -19.90 9.58 -6.30
C PRO A 166 -18.61 8.91 -6.79
N VAL A 167 -17.73 9.65 -7.49
CA VAL A 167 -16.43 9.12 -7.92
C VAL A 167 -15.54 8.89 -6.69
N TRP A 168 -15.47 9.86 -5.79
CA TRP A 168 -14.69 9.70 -4.56
C TRP A 168 -15.25 8.58 -3.66
N GLU A 169 -16.56 8.47 -3.51
CA GLU A 169 -17.20 7.35 -2.81
C GLU A 169 -16.75 6.01 -3.40
N PHE A 170 -16.77 5.90 -4.74
CA PHE A 170 -16.29 4.71 -5.43
C PHE A 170 -14.80 4.44 -5.17
N CYS A 171 -13.94 5.46 -5.23
CA CYS A 171 -12.51 5.31 -4.99
C CYS A 171 -12.20 4.91 -3.54
N TRP A 172 -12.90 5.48 -2.55
CA TRP A 172 -12.81 5.09 -1.14
C TRP A 172 -13.14 3.62 -0.91
N VAL A 173 -14.25 3.15 -1.46
CA VAL A 173 -14.69 1.75 -1.34
C VAL A 173 -13.76 0.81 -2.08
N ARG A 174 -13.28 1.21 -3.26
CA ARG A 174 -12.54 0.33 -4.15
C ARG A 174 -11.07 0.18 -3.76
N ALA A 175 -10.39 1.26 -3.38
CA ALA A 175 -8.93 1.27 -3.30
C ALA A 175 -8.37 2.16 -2.17
N TRP A 176 -8.85 3.39 -2.00
CA TRP A 176 -8.17 4.35 -1.14
C TRP A 176 -8.14 3.94 0.33
N ALA A 177 -9.23 3.36 0.85
CA ALA A 177 -9.24 2.86 2.23
C ALA A 177 -8.20 1.73 2.44
N ALA A 178 -8.04 0.86 1.44
CA ALA A 178 -7.06 -0.22 1.49
C ALA A 178 -5.63 0.33 1.52
N GLU A 179 -5.32 1.32 0.68
CA GLU A 179 -4.03 2.01 0.67
C GLU A 179 -3.71 2.68 2.02
N PHE A 180 -4.66 3.39 2.64
CA PHE A 180 -4.46 3.96 3.97
C PHE A 180 -4.19 2.89 5.03
N CYS A 181 -4.91 1.77 5.00
CA CYS A 181 -4.66 0.66 5.91
C CYS A 181 -3.28 0.05 5.67
N CYS A 182 -2.85 -0.13 4.42
CA CYS A 182 -1.52 -0.65 4.08
C CYS A 182 -0.41 0.30 4.52
N ASP A 183 -0.58 1.62 4.36
CA ASP A 183 0.33 2.64 4.92
C ASP A 183 0.44 2.51 6.44
N LEU A 184 -0.70 2.35 7.12
CA LEU A 184 -0.74 2.19 8.57
C LEU A 184 -0.09 0.88 9.03
N PHE A 185 -0.26 -0.20 8.30
CA PHE A 185 0.46 -1.45 8.55
C PHE A 185 1.97 -1.23 8.38
N GLY A 186 2.38 -0.57 7.30
CA GLY A 186 3.79 -0.20 7.03
C GLY A 186 4.42 0.56 8.18
N VAL A 187 3.76 1.61 8.67
CA VAL A 187 4.20 2.40 9.83
C VAL A 187 4.22 1.57 11.12
N CYS A 188 3.15 0.83 11.40
CA CYS A 188 3.06 0.05 12.63
C CYS A 188 4.12 -1.05 12.72
N ALA A 189 4.49 -1.64 11.58
CA ALA A 189 5.45 -2.72 11.52
C ALA A 189 6.90 -2.26 11.41
N SER A 190 7.19 -1.19 10.65
CA SER A 190 8.56 -0.75 10.35
C SER A 190 8.97 0.59 11.00
N GLY A 191 8.01 1.34 11.57
CA GLY A 191 8.29 2.59 12.26
C GLY A 191 8.66 3.74 11.30
N PRO A 192 9.54 4.68 11.73
CA PRO A 192 9.92 5.86 10.95
C PRO A 192 10.46 5.55 9.55
N ALA A 193 11.09 4.39 9.34
CA ALA A 193 11.60 3.97 8.04
C ALA A 193 10.54 4.03 6.93
N TYR A 194 9.27 3.70 7.23
CA TYR A 194 8.18 3.82 6.26
C TYR A 194 7.91 5.27 5.85
N GLY A 195 7.81 6.18 6.82
CA GLY A 195 7.53 7.59 6.53
C GLY A 195 8.63 8.22 5.67
N TRP A 196 9.89 7.84 5.91
CA TRP A 196 10.99 8.26 5.05
C TRP A 196 10.95 7.65 3.65
N ALA A 197 10.59 6.36 3.51
CA ALA A 197 10.43 5.71 2.22
C ALA A 197 9.33 6.37 1.38
N HIS A 198 8.17 6.68 1.99
CA HIS A 198 7.08 7.40 1.33
C HIS A 198 7.52 8.81 0.87
N LEU A 199 8.21 9.58 1.72
CA LEU A 199 8.78 10.88 1.34
C LEU A 199 9.70 10.75 0.11
N HIS A 200 10.59 9.74 0.13
CA HIS A 200 11.53 9.50 -0.94
C HIS A 200 10.84 9.11 -2.25
N LEU A 201 9.81 8.26 -2.17
CA LEU A 201 8.99 7.86 -3.30
C LEU A 201 8.33 9.08 -3.97
N CYS A 202 7.67 9.93 -3.19
CA CYS A 202 7.02 11.15 -3.67
C CYS A 202 8.02 12.13 -4.31
N THR A 203 9.22 12.23 -3.74
CA THR A 203 10.30 13.07 -4.30
C THR A 203 10.77 12.55 -5.66
N LYS A 204 10.85 11.22 -5.84
CA LYS A 204 11.35 10.58 -7.06
C LYS A 204 10.33 10.54 -8.20
N ARG A 205 9.06 10.27 -7.88
CA ARG A 205 8.01 10.05 -8.89
C ARG A 205 7.28 11.32 -9.31
N GLY A 206 7.38 12.38 -8.50
CA GLY A 206 6.69 13.64 -8.76
C GLY A 206 5.17 13.51 -8.64
N GLY A 207 4.45 14.50 -9.18
CA GLY A 207 3.01 14.66 -8.98
C GLY A 207 2.68 15.66 -7.88
N ASP A 208 1.49 16.24 -7.95
CA ASP A 208 0.97 17.14 -6.91
C ASP A 208 0.44 16.31 -5.72
N PRO A 209 1.05 16.38 -4.53
CA PRO A 209 0.63 15.59 -3.36
C PRO A 209 -0.79 15.91 -2.87
N PHE A 210 -1.34 17.05 -3.26
CA PHE A 210 -2.72 17.44 -2.99
C PHE A 210 -3.69 17.01 -4.08
N HIS A 211 -3.22 16.36 -5.15
CA HIS A 211 -4.09 15.94 -6.25
C HIS A 211 -5.14 14.93 -5.76
N VAL A 212 -6.40 15.26 -5.99
CA VAL A 212 -7.52 14.32 -5.78
C VAL A 212 -8.02 13.90 -7.15
N ASP A 213 -7.78 12.63 -7.48
CA ASP A 213 -8.19 12.09 -8.75
C ASP A 213 -9.73 12.10 -8.87
N ARG A 214 -10.21 12.48 -10.05
CA ARG A 214 -11.62 12.53 -10.41
C ARG A 214 -12.01 11.39 -11.37
N SER A 215 -11.11 10.44 -11.57
CA SER A 215 -11.33 9.20 -12.32
C SER A 215 -11.78 8.08 -11.38
N PRO A 216 -12.79 7.29 -11.77
CA PRO A 216 -13.12 6.06 -11.04
C PRO A 216 -11.99 5.04 -11.10
N ASP A 217 -10.99 5.21 -11.98
CA ASP A 217 -9.83 4.35 -12.09
C ASP A 217 -8.68 4.70 -11.14
N SER A 218 -8.84 5.72 -10.30
CA SER A 218 -7.88 6.06 -9.26
C SER A 218 -7.59 4.89 -8.32
N THR A 219 -6.31 4.53 -8.19
CA THR A 219 -5.87 3.43 -7.32
C THR A 219 -5.28 3.92 -6.00
N HIS A 220 -4.96 5.20 -5.86
CA HIS A 220 -4.30 5.74 -4.67
C HIS A 220 -4.96 7.05 -4.20
N PRO A 221 -5.08 7.27 -2.88
CA PRO A 221 -5.43 8.59 -2.35
C PRO A 221 -4.26 9.55 -2.56
N SER A 222 -4.46 10.84 -2.26
CA SER A 222 -3.40 11.83 -2.44
C SER A 222 -2.22 11.58 -1.49
N ASP A 223 -0.99 11.83 -1.96
CA ASP A 223 0.21 11.53 -1.19
C ASP A 223 0.33 12.33 0.11
N GLU A 224 -0.21 13.56 0.13
CA GLU A 224 -0.34 14.35 1.36
C GLU A 224 -1.17 13.62 2.41
N ALA A 225 -2.34 13.10 2.03
CA ALA A 225 -3.22 12.44 2.98
C ALA A 225 -2.56 11.17 3.54
N ARG A 226 -1.86 10.41 2.67
CA ARG A 226 -1.08 9.23 3.06
C ARG A 226 0.03 9.59 4.04
N MET A 227 0.82 10.61 3.72
CA MET A 227 1.88 11.11 4.60
C MET A 227 1.31 11.56 5.95
N PHE A 228 0.21 12.32 5.94
CA PHE A 228 -0.45 12.79 7.16
C PHE A 228 -0.88 11.62 8.06
N VAL A 229 -1.53 10.60 7.50
CA VAL A 229 -1.94 9.39 8.24
C VAL A 229 -0.74 8.64 8.81
N ALA A 230 0.35 8.53 8.03
CA ALA A 230 1.59 7.92 8.49
C ALA A 230 2.21 8.66 9.68
N LEU A 231 2.26 9.99 9.64
CA LEU A 231 2.79 10.85 10.72
C LEU A 231 1.94 10.78 11.99
N GLU A 232 0.62 10.77 11.85
CA GLU A 232 -0.30 10.59 12.99
C GLU A 232 -0.08 9.20 13.63
N ALA A 233 0.09 8.15 12.83
CA ALA A 233 0.39 6.82 13.34
C ALA A 233 1.76 6.73 14.05
N LEU A 234 2.81 7.36 13.50
CA LEU A 234 4.12 7.46 14.17
C LEU A 234 3.99 8.13 15.54
N THR A 235 3.20 9.21 15.63
CA THR A 235 2.93 9.90 16.89
C THR A 235 2.22 8.98 17.89
N LEU A 236 1.20 8.24 17.45
CA LEU A 236 0.48 7.25 18.27
C LEU A 236 1.35 6.07 18.74
N LEU A 237 2.48 5.82 18.06
CA LEU A 237 3.47 4.79 18.42
C LEU A 237 4.62 5.34 19.28
N GLY A 238 4.65 6.64 19.59
CA GLY A 238 5.69 7.25 20.41
C GLY A 238 6.91 7.76 19.63
N TYR A 239 6.80 7.91 18.31
CA TYR A 239 7.82 8.49 17.42
C TYR A 239 7.54 9.96 17.09
N ALA A 240 7.06 10.75 18.06
CA ALA A 240 6.68 12.14 17.82
C ALA A 240 7.84 13.01 17.30
N SER A 241 9.08 12.76 17.76
CA SER A 241 10.28 13.44 17.26
C SER A 241 10.56 13.13 15.80
N GLU A 242 10.55 11.85 15.43
CA GLU A 242 10.83 11.38 14.08
C GLU A 242 9.73 11.81 13.11
N ALA A 243 8.46 11.77 13.57
CA ALA A 243 7.33 12.31 12.81
C ALA A 243 7.53 13.80 12.51
N ALA A 244 7.93 14.61 13.49
CA ALA A 244 8.20 16.03 13.28
C ALA A 244 9.36 16.28 12.30
N GLU A 245 10.41 15.44 12.34
CA GLU A 245 11.52 15.52 11.39
C GLU A 245 11.08 15.19 9.95
N ILE A 246 10.31 14.11 9.77
CA ILE A 246 9.74 13.72 8.48
C ILE A 246 8.81 14.82 7.95
N GLU A 247 7.92 15.34 8.81
CA GLU A 247 7.00 16.44 8.47
C GLU A 247 7.76 17.70 8.02
N ALA A 248 8.86 18.06 8.70
CA ALA A 248 9.67 19.20 8.32
C ALA A 248 10.30 19.02 6.92
N LYS A 249 10.77 17.81 6.58
CA LYS A 249 11.32 17.50 5.25
C LYS A 249 10.23 17.46 4.18
N TRP A 250 9.08 16.89 4.50
CA TRP A 250 7.91 16.90 3.65
C TRP A 250 7.44 18.33 3.32
N ASN A 251 7.31 19.19 4.32
CA ASN A 251 6.98 20.61 4.11
C ASN A 251 8.04 21.35 3.28
N THR A 252 9.31 20.97 3.42
CA THR A 252 10.39 21.51 2.58
C THR A 252 10.18 21.11 1.11
N LEU A 253 9.86 19.84 0.83
CA LEU A 253 9.54 19.36 -0.51
C LEU A 253 8.37 20.13 -1.12
N LEU A 254 7.25 20.24 -0.40
CA LEU A 254 6.07 20.96 -0.86
C LEU A 254 6.39 22.42 -1.22
N LYS A 255 7.16 23.10 -0.35
CA LYS A 255 7.58 24.49 -0.58
C LYS A 255 8.48 24.64 -1.79
N LEU A 256 9.47 23.75 -1.96
CA LEU A 256 10.41 23.80 -3.09
C LEU A 256 9.73 23.51 -4.43
N ALA A 257 8.78 22.58 -4.44
CA ALA A 257 8.00 22.24 -5.63
C ALA A 257 6.85 23.23 -5.92
N GLY A 258 6.54 24.12 -4.98
CA GLY A 258 5.48 25.12 -5.13
C GLY A 258 4.06 24.56 -5.02
N TYR A 259 3.90 23.37 -4.44
CA TYR A 259 2.60 22.75 -4.25
C TYR A 259 1.77 23.48 -3.18
N ARG A 260 0.46 23.54 -3.40
CA ARG A 260 -0.49 24.20 -2.51
C ARG A 260 -1.72 23.34 -2.35
N VAL A 261 -2.25 23.34 -1.14
CA VAL A 261 -3.55 22.74 -0.82
C VAL A 261 -4.60 23.28 -1.78
N ASN A 262 -5.40 22.38 -2.36
CA ASN A 262 -6.55 22.75 -3.19
C ASN A 262 -7.88 22.40 -2.48
N PRO A 263 -9.00 23.04 -2.87
CA PRO A 263 -10.29 22.81 -2.20
C PRO A 263 -10.81 21.38 -2.27
N ASP A 264 -10.47 20.62 -3.32
CA ASP A 264 -10.91 19.24 -3.44
C ASP A 264 -10.20 18.34 -2.42
N TYR A 265 -8.92 18.57 -2.19
CA TYR A 265 -8.16 17.91 -1.13
C TYR A 265 -8.81 18.10 0.24
N GLU A 266 -9.09 19.35 0.63
CA GLU A 266 -9.68 19.64 1.95
C GLU A 266 -11.07 19.04 2.11
N ARG A 267 -11.83 18.97 1.00
CA ARG A 267 -13.16 18.36 0.98
C ARG A 267 -13.09 16.84 1.06
N CYS A 268 -12.18 16.21 0.33
CA CYS A 268 -12.08 14.75 0.25
C CYS A 268 -11.39 14.14 1.48
N PHE A 269 -10.35 14.81 1.99
CA PHE A 269 -9.46 14.30 3.03
C PHE A 269 -9.36 15.27 4.22
N PRO A 270 -10.46 15.59 4.93
CA PRO A 270 -10.38 16.47 6.08
C PRO A 270 -9.52 15.82 7.18
N LYS A 271 -8.61 16.60 7.79
CA LYS A 271 -7.65 16.10 8.79
C LYS A 271 -8.30 15.31 9.94
N GLN A 272 -9.52 15.67 10.34
CA GLN A 272 -10.23 14.95 11.40
C GLN A 272 -10.60 13.52 10.98
N LEU A 273 -11.00 13.30 9.73
CA LEU A 273 -11.26 11.96 9.20
C LEU A 273 -9.96 11.16 9.18
N LEU A 274 -8.88 11.75 8.66
CA LEU A 274 -7.57 11.08 8.58
C LEU A 274 -7.03 10.65 9.95
N ARG A 275 -7.22 11.46 10.99
CA ARG A 275 -6.86 11.09 12.38
C ARG A 275 -7.64 9.90 12.91
N VAL A 276 -8.95 9.85 12.63
CA VAL A 276 -9.80 8.71 13.03
C VAL A 276 -9.36 7.44 12.30
N ILE A 277 -9.03 7.53 11.02
CA ILE A 277 -8.48 6.43 10.23
C ILE A 277 -7.15 5.95 10.82
N ALA A 278 -6.22 6.86 11.13
CA ALA A 278 -4.94 6.51 11.73
C ALA A 278 -5.10 5.78 13.06
N ALA A 279 -5.95 6.30 13.96
CA ALA A 279 -6.23 5.68 15.25
C ALA A 279 -6.89 4.29 15.12
N ALA A 280 -7.81 4.12 14.16
CA ALA A 280 -8.46 2.85 13.88
C ALA A 280 -7.47 1.81 13.35
N GLY A 281 -6.61 2.17 12.39
CA GLY A 281 -5.62 1.25 11.83
C GLY A 281 -4.55 0.83 12.84
N VAL A 282 -4.05 1.77 13.67
CA VAL A 282 -3.11 1.44 14.77
C VAL A 282 -3.74 0.49 15.78
N THR A 283 -5.00 0.71 16.14
CA THR A 283 -5.75 -0.20 17.03
C THR A 283 -5.90 -1.58 16.39
N GLY A 284 -6.37 -1.63 15.14
CA GLY A 284 -6.55 -2.88 14.41
C GLY A 284 -5.25 -3.69 14.28
N TYR A 285 -4.12 -3.03 14.01
CA TYR A 285 -2.80 -3.66 13.96
C TYR A 285 -2.43 -4.31 15.29
N LYS A 286 -2.58 -3.58 16.41
CA LYS A 286 -2.26 -4.09 17.74
C LYS A 286 -3.14 -5.28 18.12
N GLU A 287 -4.41 -5.26 17.75
CA GLU A 287 -5.37 -6.33 18.05
C GLU A 287 -5.11 -7.61 17.24
N MET A 288 -4.46 -7.54 16.08
CA MET A 288 -3.96 -8.73 15.37
C MET A 288 -2.81 -9.44 16.10
N LYS A 289 -2.26 -8.83 17.17
CA LYS A 289 -1.11 -9.31 17.93
C LYS A 289 0.20 -9.38 17.12
N CYS A 290 0.25 -8.69 15.98
CA CYS A 290 1.51 -8.38 15.32
C CYS A 290 2.41 -7.59 16.29
N ARG A 291 3.71 -7.79 16.21
CA ARG A 291 4.67 -7.01 16.99
C ARG A 291 4.73 -5.59 16.40
N PRO A 292 4.46 -4.52 17.19
CA PRO A 292 4.64 -3.15 16.74
C PRO A 292 6.12 -2.77 16.69
N SER A 293 6.45 -1.80 15.84
CA SER A 293 7.77 -1.18 15.80
C SER A 293 8.15 -0.58 17.16
N SER A 294 9.44 -0.66 17.49
CA SER A 294 10.00 -0.02 18.70
C SER A 294 11.40 0.54 18.42
N ARG A 295 11.77 1.65 19.07
CA ARG A 295 13.06 2.36 18.85
C ARG A 295 14.28 1.44 18.95
N THR A 296 14.22 0.45 19.83
CA THR A 296 15.19 -0.64 19.95
C THR A 296 14.39 -1.93 19.99
N SER A 297 14.19 -2.55 18.83
CA SER A 297 13.43 -3.79 18.75
C SER A 297 14.32 -5.01 18.99
N GLY A 298 15.63 -4.89 18.71
CA GLY A 298 16.56 -6.02 18.67
C GLY A 298 16.30 -6.92 17.45
N LEU A 299 15.42 -6.51 16.55
CA LEU A 299 15.06 -7.21 15.33
C LEU A 299 15.98 -6.74 14.21
N ARG A 300 16.51 -7.71 13.48
CA ARG A 300 17.63 -7.53 12.57
C ARG A 300 17.26 -6.65 11.38
N LEU A 301 16.11 -6.91 10.74
CA LEU A 301 15.68 -6.18 9.55
C LEU A 301 15.05 -4.84 9.95
N HIS A 302 14.12 -4.83 10.89
CA HIS A 302 13.52 -3.59 11.39
C HIS A 302 14.59 -2.56 11.79
N ASP A 303 15.56 -2.94 12.63
CA ASP A 303 16.57 -1.99 13.13
C ASP A 303 17.49 -1.54 11.98
N ALA A 304 17.85 -2.44 11.05
CA ALA A 304 18.70 -2.09 9.92
C ALA A 304 18.02 -1.13 8.92
N LEU A 305 16.71 -1.24 8.72
CA LEU A 305 15.96 -0.34 7.83
C LEU A 305 15.78 1.06 8.42
N ASN A 306 15.57 1.17 9.73
CA ASN A 306 15.55 2.46 10.41
C ASN A 306 16.95 3.10 10.45
N GLU A 307 17.98 2.31 10.78
CA GLU A 307 19.38 2.75 10.74
C GLU A 307 19.79 3.23 9.35
N ALA A 308 19.30 2.60 8.28
CA ALA A 308 19.58 3.02 6.91
C ALA A 308 19.17 4.48 6.65
N TRP A 309 17.99 4.88 7.12
CA TRP A 309 17.54 6.27 6.99
C TRP A 309 18.35 7.24 7.85
N GLU A 310 18.70 6.85 9.06
CA GLU A 310 19.59 7.66 9.92
C GLU A 310 20.94 7.91 9.25
N GLN A 311 21.55 6.87 8.68
CA GLN A 311 22.85 6.97 8.01
C GLN A 311 22.78 7.78 6.71
N PHE A 312 21.69 7.64 5.95
CA PHE A 312 21.43 8.44 4.75
C PHE A 312 21.39 9.92 5.09
N TRP A 313 20.64 10.32 6.13
CA TRP A 313 20.53 11.72 6.52
C TRP A 313 21.78 12.27 7.19
N LYS A 314 22.50 11.44 7.97
CA LYS A 314 23.72 11.85 8.67
C LYS A 314 24.91 12.02 7.73
N THR A 315 25.09 11.09 6.78
CA THR A 315 26.26 11.07 5.88
C THR A 315 25.89 10.62 4.46
N PRO A 316 25.10 11.42 3.71
CA PRO A 316 24.57 11.01 2.41
C PRO A 316 25.68 10.65 1.39
N GLY A 317 26.82 11.34 1.42
CA GLY A 317 27.96 11.06 0.54
C GLY A 317 28.62 9.70 0.77
N ASN A 318 28.54 9.15 1.99
CA ASN A 318 29.11 7.84 2.35
C ASN A 318 28.05 6.73 2.37
N TYR A 319 26.76 7.08 2.26
CA TYR A 319 25.65 6.14 2.35
C TYR A 319 25.78 4.96 1.37
N PRO A 320 26.11 5.13 0.07
CA PRO A 320 26.20 3.99 -0.86
C PRO A 320 27.28 2.96 -0.48
N ALA A 321 28.36 3.39 0.18
CA ALA A 321 29.38 2.46 0.68
C ALA A 321 28.89 1.72 1.94
N TRP A 322 28.21 2.44 2.83
CA TRP A 322 27.60 1.86 4.03
C TRP A 322 26.50 0.86 3.67
N GLU A 323 25.58 1.22 2.77
CA GLU A 323 24.43 0.42 2.35
C GLU A 323 24.89 -0.91 1.76
N ARG A 324 25.84 -0.91 0.82
CA ARG A 324 26.37 -2.16 0.22
C ARG A 324 26.93 -3.12 1.27
N LYS A 325 27.66 -2.59 2.27
CA LYS A 325 28.18 -3.39 3.37
C LYS A 325 27.05 -3.94 4.22
N ARG A 326 26.06 -3.11 4.56
CA ARG A 326 24.92 -3.48 5.40
C ARG A 326 24.00 -4.49 4.73
N ALA A 327 23.61 -4.26 3.47
CA ALA A 327 22.80 -5.18 2.65
C ALA A 327 23.49 -6.54 2.53
N SER A 328 24.80 -6.57 2.26
CA SER A 328 25.56 -7.83 2.22
C SER A 328 25.47 -8.60 3.54
N GLN A 329 25.57 -7.93 4.69
CA GLN A 329 25.44 -8.57 6.01
C GLN A 329 24.03 -9.11 6.27
N LEU A 330 22.99 -8.39 5.84
CA LEU A 330 21.60 -8.83 5.97
C LEU A 330 21.31 -10.06 5.10
N LEU A 331 21.85 -10.10 3.88
CA LEU A 331 21.59 -11.18 2.92
C LEU A 331 22.46 -12.42 3.14
N THR A 332 23.69 -12.27 3.63
CA THR A 332 24.63 -13.40 3.85
C THR A 332 24.63 -13.96 5.28
N GLY A 333 24.01 -13.24 6.24
CA GLY A 333 24.06 -13.58 7.66
C GLY A 333 23.36 -14.88 8.09
N ARG A 334 22.56 -15.52 7.23
CA ARG A 334 22.02 -16.87 7.47
C ARG A 334 22.98 -17.88 6.85
N LYS A 335 23.97 -18.35 7.62
CA LYS A 335 24.58 -19.66 7.32
C LYS A 335 23.48 -20.70 7.56
N SER A 336 23.17 -21.46 6.51
CA SER A 336 22.21 -22.57 6.47
C SER A 336 22.30 -23.49 7.67
#